data_AF-A0A1I7KQK8-F1
#
_entry.id   AF-A0A1I7KQK8-F1
#
_cell.length_a   1.000
_cell.length_b   1.000
_cell.length_c   1.000
_cell.angle_alpha   90.00
_cell.angle_beta   90.00
_cell.angle_gamma   90.00
#
_symmetry.space_group_name_H-M   'P 1'
#
loop_
_entity.id
_entity.type
_entity.pdbx_description
1 polymer ?
#
loop_
_entity_poly.entity_id
_entity_poly.type
_entity_poly.pdbx_seq_one_letter_code
_entity_poly.pdbx_strand_id
1 'polypeptide(L)'
;MTALEEEDLKMKYGIIVSKLRDAIAKNKAACPQLNLVSVYLDRTQTEVDVEEGHLQKLEALCAYLARLGATCYVTRHLHYNLCADVESARNNSAFFNQLKNYIEVPE
;
A
#
# COMPACT_ATOMS: atom_id res chain seq x y z
N MET A 1 -8.34 -18.93 -7.81
CA MET A 1 -9.04 -17.79 -7.21
C MET A 1 -10.46 -17.86 -7.73
N THR A 2 -11.44 -17.92 -6.84
CA THR A 2 -12.86 -17.81 -7.19
C THR A 2 -13.20 -16.35 -7.47
N ALA A 3 -14.27 -16.09 -8.22
CA ALA A 3 -14.73 -14.72 -8.49
C ALA A 3 -14.98 -13.91 -7.20
N LEU A 4 -15.43 -14.58 -6.12
CA LEU A 4 -15.65 -13.98 -4.82
C LEU A 4 -14.33 -13.55 -4.14
N GLU A 5 -13.30 -14.40 -4.21
CA GLU A 5 -11.96 -14.08 -3.68
C GLU A 5 -11.31 -12.91 -4.42
N GLU A 6 -11.63 -12.74 -5.71
CA GLU A 6 -11.13 -11.64 -6.53
C GLU A 6 -11.82 -10.31 -6.22
N GLU A 7 -13.14 -10.32 -5.99
CA GLU A 7 -13.88 -9.14 -5.52
C GLU A 7 -13.39 -8.68 -4.13
N ASP A 8 -13.17 -9.64 -3.21
CA ASP A 8 -12.60 -9.37 -1.89
C ASP A 8 -11.19 -8.78 -1.99
N LEU A 9 -10.35 -9.35 -2.88
CA LEU A 9 -8.99 -8.85 -3.12
C LEU A 9 -9.01 -7.44 -3.72
N LYS A 10 -9.94 -7.14 -4.63
CA LYS A 10 -10.13 -5.80 -5.20
C LYS A 10 -10.56 -4.79 -4.14
N MET A 11 -11.46 -5.16 -3.24
CA MET A 11 -11.86 -4.31 -2.12
C MET A 11 -10.67 -4.03 -1.19
N LYS A 12 -9.94 -5.08 -0.79
CA LYS A 12 -8.73 -4.97 0.04
C LYS A 12 -7.69 -4.07 -0.62
N TYR A 13 -7.45 -4.24 -1.93
CA TYR A 13 -6.56 -3.38 -2.71
C TYR A 13 -6.94 -1.90 -2.59
N GLY A 14 -8.23 -1.57 -2.79
CA GLY A 14 -8.72 -0.20 -2.69
C GLY A 14 -8.47 0.41 -1.30
N ILE A 15 -8.71 -0.37 -0.24
CA ILE A 15 -8.47 0.06 1.15
C ILE A 15 -6.98 0.32 1.38
N ILE A 16 -6.10 -0.60 0.97
CA ILE A 16 -4.63 -0.45 1.11
C ILE A 16 -4.14 0.82 0.41
N VAL A 17 -4.56 1.02 -0.85
CA VAL A 17 -4.14 2.19 -1.64
C VAL A 17 -4.65 3.48 -1.01
N SER A 18 -5.89 3.51 -0.51
CA SER A 18 -6.43 4.67 0.20
C SER A 18 -5.59 5.02 1.43
N LYS A 19 -5.26 4.03 2.26
CA LYS A 19 -4.42 4.23 3.46
C LYS A 19 -3.03 4.76 3.12
N LEU A 20 -2.40 4.22 2.06
CA LEU A 20 -1.12 4.71 1.57
C LEU A 20 -1.22 6.17 1.13
N ARG A 21 -2.25 6.53 0.36
CA ARG A 21 -2.46 7.90 -0.11
C ARG A 21 -2.67 8.88 1.05
N ASP A 22 -3.47 8.50 2.05
CA ASP A 22 -3.68 9.32 3.24
C ASP A 22 -2.38 9.53 4.02
N ALA A 23 -1.60 8.47 4.19
CA ALA A 23 -0.31 8.53 4.87
C ALA A 23 0.69 9.43 4.10
N ILE A 24 0.74 9.33 2.76
CA ILE A 24 1.57 10.18 1.91
C ILE A 24 1.11 11.63 1.99
N ALA A 25 -0.18 11.91 1.85
CA ALA A 25 -0.72 13.27 1.86
C ALA A 25 -0.39 14.01 3.16
N LYS A 26 -0.45 13.32 4.31
CA LYS A 26 -0.12 13.88 5.63
C LYS A 26 1.37 14.13 5.82
N ASN A 27 2.23 13.26 5.28
CA ASN A 27 3.65 13.27 5.61
C ASN A 27 4.55 13.84 4.50
N LYS A 28 4.05 14.07 3.28
CA LYS A 28 4.86 14.52 2.13
C LYS A 28 5.60 15.83 2.34
N ALA A 29 5.07 16.73 3.17
CA ALA A 29 5.72 18.01 3.49
C ALA A 29 7.01 17.80 4.30
N ALA A 30 7.00 16.88 5.26
CA ALA A 30 8.16 16.53 6.08
C ALA A 30 9.05 15.46 5.42
N CYS A 31 8.51 14.70 4.47
CA CYS A 31 9.16 13.57 3.83
C CYS A 31 8.98 13.61 2.30
N PRO A 32 9.75 14.45 1.57
CA PRO A 32 9.56 14.66 0.14
C PRO A 32 9.72 13.39 -0.71
N GLN A 33 10.49 12.39 -0.26
CA GLN A 33 10.59 11.09 -0.94
C GLN A 33 9.24 10.36 -1.09
N LEU A 34 8.22 10.71 -0.29
CA LEU A 34 6.88 10.16 -0.44
C LEU A 34 6.20 10.61 -1.74
N ASN A 35 6.65 11.70 -2.37
CA ASN A 35 6.17 12.08 -3.70
C ASN A 35 6.49 11.01 -4.75
N LEU A 36 7.62 10.31 -4.62
CA LEU A 36 7.98 9.21 -5.53
C LEU A 36 6.98 8.05 -5.40
N VAL A 37 6.54 7.76 -4.18
CA VAL A 37 5.50 6.75 -3.91
C VAL A 37 4.16 7.19 -4.47
N SER A 38 3.79 8.46 -4.33
CA SER A 38 2.56 9.01 -4.94
C SER A 38 2.56 8.83 -6.46
N VAL A 39 3.65 9.22 -7.13
CA VAL A 39 3.79 9.09 -8.59
C VAL A 39 3.72 7.63 -9.03
N TYR A 40 4.33 6.72 -8.26
CA TYR A 40 4.25 5.29 -8.52
C TYR A 40 2.80 4.75 -8.40
N LEU A 41 2.06 5.17 -7.37
CA LEU A 41 0.66 4.80 -7.18
C LEU A 41 -0.24 5.30 -8.33
N ASP A 42 -0.02 6.52 -8.80
CA ASP A 42 -0.83 7.09 -9.89
C ASP A 42 -0.60 6.35 -11.22
N ARG A 43 0.65 5.95 -11.50
CA ARG A 43 0.98 5.12 -12.67
C ARG A 43 0.36 3.73 -12.59
N THR A 44 0.57 3.04 -11.47
CA THR A 44 0.08 1.67 -11.28
C THR A 44 -1.44 1.59 -11.22
N GLN A 45 -2.13 2.62 -10.72
CA GLN A 45 -3.60 2.67 -10.73
C GLN A 45 -4.17 2.73 -12.14
N THR A 46 -3.53 3.47 -13.06
CA THR A 46 -3.96 3.57 -14.46
C THR A 46 -3.87 2.20 -15.17
N GLU A 47 -2.98 1.33 -14.71
CA GLU A 47 -2.79 -0.04 -15.22
C GLU A 47 -3.75 -1.06 -14.57
N VAL A 48 -4.38 -0.75 -13.43
CA VAL A 48 -5.35 -1.63 -12.72
C VAL A 48 -6.68 -1.75 -13.42
N ASP A 49 -7.13 -0.67 -14.06
CA ASP A 49 -8.40 -0.69 -14.79
C ASP A 49 -8.34 -1.54 -16.07
N VAL A 50 -7.17 -2.13 -16.41
CA VAL A 50 -6.91 -2.87 -17.65
C VAL A 50 -6.51 -4.34 -17.42
N GLU A 51 -5.83 -4.68 -16.31
CA GLU A 51 -5.32 -6.04 -16.05
C GLU A 51 -5.64 -6.57 -14.64
N GLU A 52 -6.19 -7.80 -14.57
CA GLU A 52 -6.32 -8.61 -13.36
C GLU A 52 -4.94 -8.88 -12.74
N GLY A 53 -4.70 -8.36 -11.53
CA GLY A 53 -3.36 -8.46 -10.91
C GLY A 53 -3.21 -7.72 -9.59
N HIS A 54 -4.29 -7.51 -8.83
CA HIS A 54 -4.29 -6.72 -7.60
C HIS A 54 -3.22 -7.17 -6.59
N LEU A 55 -3.07 -8.49 -6.38
CA LEU A 55 -2.05 -9.03 -5.47
C LEU A 55 -0.63 -8.77 -5.96
N GLN A 56 -0.35 -8.99 -7.25
CA GLN A 56 0.98 -8.75 -7.83
C GLN A 56 1.37 -7.28 -7.73
N LYS A 57 0.41 -6.36 -7.89
CA LYS A 57 0.64 -4.91 -7.74
C LYS A 57 0.91 -4.52 -6.29
N LEU A 58 0.21 -5.14 -5.34
CA LEU A 58 0.50 -4.98 -3.91
C LEU A 58 1.90 -5.48 -3.55
N GLU A 59 2.31 -6.63 -4.09
CA GLU A 59 3.66 -7.16 -3.91
C GLU A 59 4.73 -6.26 -4.54
N ALA A 60 4.45 -5.68 -5.72
CA ALA A 60 5.32 -4.70 -6.35
C ALA A 60 5.44 -3.41 -5.52
N LEU A 61 4.33 -2.94 -4.93
CA LEU A 61 4.33 -1.81 -3.98
C LEU A 61 5.20 -2.09 -2.76
N CYS A 62 5.10 -3.29 -2.17
CA CYS A 62 5.98 -3.71 -1.06
C CYS A 62 7.44 -3.64 -1.49
N ALA A 63 7.80 -4.25 -2.63
CA ALA A 63 9.18 -4.24 -3.13
C ALA A 63 9.69 -2.81 -3.40
N TYR A 64 8.83 -1.93 -3.92
CA TYR A 64 9.17 -0.53 -4.16
C TYR A 64 9.45 0.23 -2.85
N LEU A 65 8.58 0.09 -1.86
CA LEU A 65 8.77 0.71 -0.54
C LEU A 65 9.97 0.12 0.20
N ALA A 66 10.26 -1.17 0.06
CA ALA A 66 11.47 -1.79 0.62
C ALA A 66 12.74 -1.10 0.11
N ARG A 67 12.81 -0.82 -1.21
CA ARG A 67 13.95 -0.12 -1.82
C ARG A 67 14.09 1.31 -1.29
N LEU A 68 12.98 2.02 -1.08
CA LEU A 68 12.98 3.36 -0.48
C LEU A 68 13.20 3.35 1.04
N GLY A 69 12.93 2.23 1.72
CA GLY A 69 13.07 2.07 3.17
C GLY A 69 14.53 2.02 3.67
N ALA A 70 15.48 1.82 2.76
CA ALA A 70 16.91 1.90 3.08
C ALA A 70 17.33 3.31 3.52
N THR A 71 16.68 4.35 2.99
CA THR A 71 17.10 5.75 3.16
C THR A 71 16.18 6.56 4.07
N CYS A 72 15.01 6.05 4.46
CA CYS A 72 14.08 6.78 5.30
C CYS A 72 13.29 5.87 6.27
N TYR A 73 13.17 6.32 7.51
CA TYR A 73 12.38 5.66 8.53
C TYR A 73 10.88 5.61 8.20
N VAL A 74 10.34 6.70 7.64
CA VAL A 74 8.92 6.81 7.27
C VAL A 74 8.55 5.79 6.19
N THR A 75 9.37 5.66 5.14
CA THR A 75 9.15 4.67 4.07
C THR A 75 9.32 3.24 4.58
N ARG A 76 10.24 3.00 5.53
CA ARG A 76 10.38 1.71 6.21
C ARG A 76 9.15 1.33 7.02
N HIS A 77 8.56 2.29 7.71
CA HIS A 77 7.34 2.06 8.50
C HIS A 77 6.13 1.81 7.60
N LEU A 78 6.01 2.56 6.50
CA LEU A 78 5.02 2.29 5.44
C LEU A 78 5.18 0.88 4.88
N HIS A 79 6.42 0.47 4.56
CA HIS A 79 6.70 -0.86 4.05
C HIS A 79 6.25 -1.96 5.02
N TYR A 80 6.60 -1.84 6.30
CA TYR A 80 6.21 -2.82 7.32
C TYR A 80 4.69 -2.98 7.43
N ASN A 81 3.97 -1.85 7.53
CA ASN A 81 2.52 -1.88 7.65
C ASN A 81 1.82 -2.36 6.38
N LEU A 82 2.36 -2.01 5.21
CA LEU A 82 1.87 -2.51 3.93
C LEU A 82 2.06 -4.03 3.83
N CYS A 83 3.24 -4.56 4.14
CA CYS A 83 3.49 -6.00 4.07
C CYS A 83 2.50 -6.81 4.92
N ALA A 84 2.17 -6.34 6.12
CA ALA A 84 1.16 -6.98 6.97
C ALA A 84 -0.22 -7.05 6.28
N ASP A 85 -0.64 -5.99 5.60
CA ASP A 85 -1.92 -5.97 4.87
C ASP A 85 -1.88 -6.80 3.58
N VAL A 86 -0.74 -6.86 2.89
CA VAL A 86 -0.56 -7.70 1.69
C VAL A 86 -0.54 -9.18 2.05
N GLU A 87 0.12 -9.58 3.13
CA GLU A 87 0.07 -10.96 3.64
C GLU A 87 -1.36 -11.34 4.05
N SER A 88 -2.09 -10.40 4.65
CA SER A 88 -3.49 -10.60 5.01
C SER A 88 -4.40 -10.72 3.79
N ALA A 89 -4.14 -9.94 2.75
CA ALA A 89 -4.83 -10.06 1.46
C ALA A 89 -4.53 -11.40 0.78
N ARG A 90 -3.26 -11.83 0.75
CA ARG A 90 -2.82 -13.11 0.16
C ARG A 90 -3.49 -14.31 0.84
N ASN A 91 -3.59 -14.30 2.17
CA ASN A 91 -4.14 -15.40 2.94
C ASN A 91 -5.67 -15.33 3.09
N ASN A 92 -6.32 -14.38 2.42
CA ASN A 92 -7.72 -14.00 2.63
C ASN A 92 -8.12 -13.86 4.12
N SER A 93 -7.19 -13.35 4.93
CA SER A 93 -7.41 -13.16 6.37
C SER A 93 -8.40 -12.03 6.62
N ALA A 94 -9.21 -12.18 7.67
CA ALA A 94 -10.06 -11.12 8.21
C ALA A 94 -9.25 -10.10 9.04
N PHE A 95 -8.03 -10.45 9.44
CA PHE A 95 -7.13 -9.56 10.14
C PHE A 95 -6.50 -8.61 9.12
N PHE A 96 -7.09 -7.45 8.98
CA PHE A 96 -6.51 -6.33 8.25
C PHE A 96 -5.97 -5.34 9.29
N ASN A 97 -4.81 -4.74 9.04
CA ASN A 97 -4.23 -3.73 9.91
C ASN A 97 -5.30 -2.66 10.18
N GLN A 98 -5.73 -2.52 11.43
CA GLN A 98 -6.85 -1.64 11.77
C GLN A 98 -6.42 -0.18 11.95
N LEU A 99 -5.12 0.11 11.84
CA LEU A 99 -4.64 1.48 11.90
C LEU A 99 -5.30 2.29 10.77
N LYS A 100 -5.82 3.46 11.17
CA LYS A 100 -6.45 4.40 10.25
C LYS A 100 -5.42 4.99 9.28
N ASN A 101 -4.15 5.07 9.68
CA ASN A 101 -3.04 5.50 8.85
C ASN A 101 -1.84 4.57 9.08
N TYR A 102 -1.05 4.32 8.03
CA TYR A 102 0.21 3.56 8.16
C TYR A 102 1.35 4.34 8.83
N ILE A 103 1.11 5.61 9.17
CA ILE A 103 2.04 6.44 9.93
C ILE A 103 1.20 7.21 10.96
N GLU A 104 1.49 6.99 12.23
CA GLU A 104 1.12 7.88 13.32
C GLU A 104 2.42 8.46 13.87
N VAL A 105 2.78 9.67 13.41
CA VAL A 105 3.85 10.42 14.06
C VAL A 105 3.23 11.07 15.30
N PRO A 106 3.85 10.95 16.49
CA PRO A 106 3.40 11.72 17.65
C PRO A 106 3.43 13.22 17.29
N GLU A 107 2.36 13.94 17.62
CA GLU A 107 2.30 15.41 17.51
C GLU A 107 3.29 16.10 18.44
#